data_AF-A0A015LR96-F1
#
_entry.id   AF-A0A015LR96-F1
#
_cell.length_a   1.000
_cell.length_b   1.000
_cell.length_c   1.000
_cell.angle_alpha   90.00
_cell.angle_beta   90.00
_cell.angle_gamma   90.00
#
_symmetry.space_group_name_H-M   'P 1'
#
loop_
_entity.id
_entity.type
_entity.pdbx_description
1 polymer ?
#
loop_
_entity_poly.entity_id
_entity_poly.type
_entity_poly.pdbx_seq_one_letter_code
_entity_poly.pdbx_strand_id
1 'polypeptide(L)' 'MKPSKGVVIEDMGVKFECNGVDNGKLWFKNVRVPVQNLLNRFSDIDENNNFSSVVKNRREYVIF' A
#
# COMPACT_ATOMS: atom_id res chain seq x y z
N MET A 1 18.50 -9.32 -8.30
CA MET A 1 17.63 -9.58 -7.13
C MET A 1 16.40 -10.33 -7.59
N LYS A 2 15.89 -11.30 -6.82
CA LYS A 2 14.63 -12.00 -7.14
C LYS A 2 13.51 -11.45 -6.25
N PRO A 3 12.35 -11.03 -6.80
CA PRO A 3 11.22 -10.58 -5.99
C PRO A 3 10.72 -11.68 -5.03
N SER A 4 10.15 -11.26 -3.89
CA SER A 4 9.45 -12.15 -2.97
C SER A 4 8.26 -12.85 -3.65
N LYS A 5 7.85 -14.01 -3.13
CA LYS A 5 6.72 -14.77 -3.70
C LYS A 5 5.45 -13.90 -3.76
N GLY A 6 4.83 -13.85 -4.93
CA GLY A 6 3.62 -13.06 -5.17
C GLY A 6 3.87 -11.56 -5.39
N VAL A 7 5.11 -11.07 -5.28
CA VAL A 7 5.48 -9.70 -5.65
C VAL A 7 5.93 -9.69 -7.11
N VAL A 8 5.40 -8.74 -7.89
CA VAL A 8 5.83 -8.44 -9.24
C VAL A 8 6.38 -7.02 -9.26
N ILE A 9 7.55 -6.84 -9.88
CA ILE A 9 8.24 -5.55 -10.02
C ILE A 9 8.58 -5.40 -11.50
N GLU A 10 8.24 -4.27 -12.09
CA GLU A 10 8.60 -3.94 -13.48
C GLU A 10 9.11 -2.50 -13.57
N ASP A 11 10.07 -2.27 -14.46
CA ASP A 11 10.50 -0.90 -14.80
C ASP A 11 9.35 -0.16 -15.53
N MET A 12 9.20 1.14 -15.25
CA MET A 12 8.22 1.99 -15.95
C MET A 12 8.64 2.39 -17.36
N GLY A 13 9.89 2.16 -17.73
CA GLY A 13 10.47 2.48 -19.03
C GLY A 13 10.98 3.92 -19.12
N VAL A 14 11.09 4.37 -20.37
CA VAL A 14 11.55 5.71 -20.72
C VAL A 14 10.58 6.75 -20.19
N LYS A 15 11.15 7.78 -19.55
CA LYS A 15 10.44 8.93 -19.03
C LYS A 15 10.81 10.16 -19.85
N PHE A 16 9.93 11.16 -19.84
CA PHE A 16 10.21 12.46 -20.46
C PHE A 16 11.47 13.11 -19.84
N GLU A 17 11.60 13.02 -18.51
CA GLU A 17 12.77 13.46 -17.74
C GLU A 17 13.15 12.41 -16.68
N CYS A 18 14.25 12.65 -15.96
CA CYS A 18 14.70 11.80 -14.85
C CYS A 18 14.93 10.33 -15.23
N ASN A 19 15.43 10.05 -16.44
CA ASN A 19 15.71 8.69 -16.91
C ASN A 19 16.72 7.92 -16.04
N GLY A 20 17.52 8.61 -15.21
CA GLY A 20 18.40 7.97 -14.21
C GLY A 20 17.70 7.46 -12.96
N VAL A 21 16.40 7.76 -12.76
CA VAL A 21 15.59 7.26 -11.65
C VAL A 21 14.87 5.99 -12.09
N ASP A 22 14.96 4.94 -11.27
CA ASP A 22 14.42 3.60 -11.48
C ASP A 22 12.95 3.46 -11.04
N ASN A 23 12.09 4.37 -11.52
CA ASN A 23 10.66 4.28 -11.23
C ASN A 23 10.09 2.92 -11.66
N GLY A 24 9.49 2.21 -10.70
CA GLY A 24 8.94 0.88 -10.92
C GLY A 24 7.43 0.82 -10.72
N LYS A 25 6.81 -0.17 -11.37
CA LYS A 25 5.46 -0.65 -11.11
C LYS A 25 5.53 -1.85 -10.17
N LEU A 26 4.56 -1.94 -9.26
CA LEU A 26 4.52 -2.99 -8.26
C LEU A 26 3.12 -3.62 -8.19
N TRP A 27 3.07 -4.95 -8.13
CA TRP A 27 1.81 -5.68 -7.91
C TRP A 27 2.00 -6.80 -6.90
N PHE A 28 0.91 -7.07 -6.16
CA PHE A 28 0.86 -8.13 -5.17
C PHE A 28 -0.20 -9.16 -5.55
N LYS A 29 0.19 -10.43 -5.62
CA LYS A 29 -0.70 -11.58 -5.75
C LYS A 29 -0.89 -12.22 -4.38
N ASN A 30 -1.87 -11.72 -3.63
CA ASN A 30 -2.23 -12.21 -2.28
C ASN A 30 -1.04 -12.32 -1.31
N VAL A 31 -0.14 -11.34 -1.31
CA VAL A 31 0.99 -11.31 -0.38
C VAL A 31 0.48 -11.04 1.03
N ARG A 32 0.88 -11.88 1.99
CA ARG A 32 0.56 -11.72 3.41
C ARG A 32 1.74 -11.08 4.13
N VAL A 33 1.44 -10.13 5.01
CA VAL A 33 2.42 -9.47 5.89
C VAL A 33 1.87 -9.43 7.31
N PRO A 34 2.72 -9.39 8.34
CA PRO A 34 2.28 -9.26 9.72
C PRO A 34 1.54 -7.94 9.98
N VAL A 35 0.61 -7.93 10.94
CA VAL A 35 -0.18 -6.74 11.28
C VAL A 35 0.69 -5.58 11.77
N GLN A 36 1.81 -5.86 12.44
CA GLN A 36 2.75 -4.84 12.90
C GLN A 36 3.43 -4.04 11.78
N ASN A 37 3.31 -4.47 10.51
CA ASN A 37 3.80 -3.71 9.36
C ASN A 37 2.83 -2.58 8.95
N LEU A 38 1.62 -2.54 9.53
CA LEU A 38 0.66 -1.46 9.31
C LEU A 38 1.15 -0.20 10.03
N LEU A 39 1.31 0.90 9.27
CA LEU A 39 1.53 2.22 9.86
C LEU A 39 0.20 2.74 10.41
N ASN A 40 -0.04 2.50 11.70
CA ASN A 40 -1.34 2.64 12.36
C ASN A 40 -1.50 3.92 13.21
N ARG A 41 -0.75 4.99 12.92
CA ARG A 41 -0.74 6.23 13.74
C ARG A 41 -2.13 6.86 13.98
N PHE A 42 -3.03 6.76 13.01
CA PHE A 42 -4.36 7.37 13.07
C PHE A 42 -5.52 6.38 12.92
N SER A 43 -5.22 5.16 12.50
CA SER A 43 -6.20 4.09 12.32
C SER A 43 -5.53 2.77 12.67
N ASP A 44 -6.21 1.94 13.45
CA ASP A 44 -5.62 0.75 14.06
C ASP A 44 -6.54 -0.46 13.97
N ILE A 45 -5.97 -1.65 14.13
CA ILE A 45 -6.65 -2.93 14.22
C ILE A 45 -6.23 -3.60 15.53
N ASP A 46 -7.18 -3.83 16.43
CA ASP A 46 -6.90 -4.47 17.72
C ASP A 46 -6.66 -5.99 17.60
N GLU A 47 -6.31 -6.63 18.71
CA GLU A 47 -6.07 -8.09 18.81
C GLU A 47 -7.29 -8.94 18.46
N ASN A 48 -8.50 -8.36 18.52
CA ASN A 48 -9.76 -8.99 18.17
C ASN A 48 -10.17 -8.70 16.71
N ASN A 49 -9.31 -8.05 15.92
CA ASN A 49 -9.52 -7.61 14.55
C ASN A 49 -10.57 -6.49 14.38
N ASN A 50 -10.81 -5.68 15.41
CA ASN A 50 -11.68 -4.51 15.29
C ASN A 50 -10.89 -3.31 14.75
N PHE A 51 -11.47 -2.64 13.76
CA PHE A 51 -10.91 -1.41 13.19
C PHE A 51 -11.37 -0.17 13.98
N SER A 52 -10.43 0.76 14.23
CA SER A 52 -10.74 2.08 14.78
C SER A 52 -9.96 3.18 14.04
N SER A 53 -10.49 4.41 14.02
CA SER A 53 -9.83 5.55 13.36
C SER A 53 -10.22 6.87 14.00
N VAL A 54 -9.24 7.75 14.23
CA VAL A 54 -9.49 9.15 14.62
C VAL A 54 -9.68 10.06 13.40
N VAL A 55 -9.36 9.58 12.20
CA VAL A 55 -9.64 10.28 10.95
C VAL A 55 -11.11 10.10 10.63
N LYS A 56 -11.84 11.23 10.60
CA LYS A 56 -13.22 11.27 10.13
C LYS A 56 -13.32 10.67 8.74
N ASN A 57 -14.38 9.91 8.49
CA ASN A 57 -14.52 9.20 7.23
C ASN A 57 -14.66 10.20 6.07
N ARG A 58 -13.69 10.22 5.15
CA ARG A 58 -13.71 11.12 3.98
C ARG A 58 -14.97 10.92 3.10
N ARG A 59 -15.64 9.77 3.20
CA ARG A 59 -16.88 9.45 2.45
C ARG A 59 -18.17 9.94 3.11
N GLU A 60 -18.13 10.59 4.27
CA GLU A 60 -19.32 11.22 4.88
C GLU A 60 -19.90 12.38 4.04
N TYR A 61 -19.13 12.92 3.08
CA TYR A 61 -19.57 14.00 2.19
C TYR A 61 -20.17 13.52 0.87
N VAL A 62 -20.37 12.21 0.67
CA VAL A 62 -21.03 11.67 -0.52
C VAL A 62 -22.36 11.07 -0.09
N ILE A 63 -23.40 11.90 -0.10
CA ILE A 63 -24.79 11.46 -0.11
C ILE A 63 -25.07 11.02 -1.54
N PHE A 64 -25.22 9.72 -1.76
CA PHE A 64 -26.05 9.18 -2.84
C PHE A 64 -27.34 8.67 -2.20
#